data_AF-A0A7Y2L5A3-F1
#
_entry.id   AF-A0A7Y2L5A3-F1
#
_cell.length_a   1.000
_cell.length_b   1.000
_cell.length_c   1.000
_cell.angle_alpha   90.00
_cell.angle_beta   90.00
_cell.angle_gamma   90.00
#
_symmetry.space_group_name_H-M   'P 1'
#
loop_
_entity.id
_entity.type
_entity.pdbx_description
1 polymer ?
#
loop_
_entity_poly.entity_id
_entity_poly.type
_entity_poly.pdbx_seq_one_letter_code
_entity_poly.pdbx_strand_id
1 'polypeptide(L)'
;MRDILTTRLGTRVMRREYGSLLPELVDQPFNDVTRLRVYAASVMAIMRWEPRVSVSRVQLHGATLQGQVVIDIEGRILDRNQALSMCLPLQLGGGA
;
A
#
# COMPACT_ATOMS: atom_id res chain seq x y z
N MET A 1 1.56 10.81 2.00
CA MET A 1 1.00 9.63 1.33
C MET A 1 1.71 8.32 1.66
N ARG A 2 3.03 8.19 1.47
CA ARG A 2 3.75 6.94 1.81
C ARG A 2 3.54 6.50 3.27
N ASP A 3 3.40 7.47 4.16
CA ASP A 3 3.10 7.29 5.58
C ASP A 3 1.75 6.61 5.86
N ILE A 4 0.75 6.79 5.00
CA ILE A 4 -0.57 6.13 5.13
C ILE A 4 -0.40 4.61 4.96
N LEU A 5 0.40 4.21 3.97
CA LEU A 5 0.60 2.81 3.60
C LEU A 5 1.52 2.08 4.58
N THR A 6 2.49 2.77 5.18
CA THR A 6 3.43 2.15 6.13
C THR A 6 2.94 2.17 7.58
N THR A 7 1.96 3.02 7.92
CA THR A 7 1.41 3.08 9.29
C THR A 7 0.41 1.95 9.53
N ARG A 8 0.66 1.14 10.56
CA ARG A 8 -0.28 0.10 11.01
C ARG A 8 -1.51 0.76 11.64
N LEU A 9 -2.69 0.30 11.24
CA LEU A 9 -3.96 0.75 11.81
C LEU A 9 -3.98 0.56 13.34
N GLY A 10 -4.53 1.52 14.08
CA GLY A 10 -4.63 1.49 15.54
C GLY A 10 -3.38 1.97 16.29
N THR A 11 -2.23 2.16 15.63
CA THR A 11 -0.97 2.53 16.32
C THR A 11 -0.84 4.03 16.61
N ARG A 12 -1.51 4.91 15.85
CA ARG A 12 -1.46 6.36 16.10
C ARG A 12 -2.45 6.80 17.19
N VAL A 13 -1.92 7.30 18.31
CA VAL A 13 -2.69 7.94 19.38
C VAL A 13 -3.44 9.17 18.81
N MET A 14 -4.68 9.38 19.24
CA MET A 14 -5.65 10.36 18.68
C MET A 14 -6.10 10.15 17.23
N ARG A 15 -5.49 9.24 16.45
CA ARG A 15 -5.89 8.93 15.06
C ARG A 15 -5.81 7.43 14.80
N ARG A 16 -6.55 6.63 15.57
CA ARG A 16 -6.50 5.16 15.50
C ARG A 16 -6.90 4.60 14.14
N GLU A 17 -7.80 5.25 13.42
CA GLU A 17 -8.21 4.80 12.07
C GLU A 17 -7.15 5.12 11.00
N TYR A 18 -6.13 5.93 11.32
CA TYR A 18 -5.11 6.32 10.35
C TYR A 18 -4.12 5.18 10.09
N GLY A 19 -3.89 4.92 8.81
CA GLY A 19 -2.96 3.92 8.33
C GLY A 19 -3.59 3.02 7.27
N SER A 20 -3.04 1.82 7.15
CA SER A 20 -3.53 0.79 6.24
C SER A 20 -3.37 -0.61 6.83
N LEU A 21 -3.97 -1.59 6.17
CA LEU A 21 -3.82 -3.02 6.50
C LEU A 21 -2.55 -3.63 5.86
N LEU A 22 -1.80 -2.87 5.05
CA LEU A 22 -0.55 -3.36 4.44
C LEU A 22 0.44 -3.96 5.45
N PRO A 23 0.70 -3.35 6.61
CA PRO A 23 1.63 -3.89 7.60
C PRO A 23 1.17 -5.18 8.28
N GLU A 24 -0.07 -5.62 8.08
CA GLU A 24 -0.56 -6.94 8.54
C GLU A 24 -0.48 -8.00 7.44
N LEU A 25 -0.31 -7.57 6.18
CA LEU A 25 -0.20 -8.45 5.02
C LEU A 25 1.25 -8.84 4.71
N VAL A 26 2.24 -8.07 5.19
CA VAL A 26 3.68 -8.35 5.00
C VAL A 26 4.13 -9.68 5.62
N ASP A 27 3.47 -10.09 6.70
CA ASP A 27 3.75 -11.33 7.43
C ASP A 27 3.01 -12.55 6.82
N GLN A 28 2.20 -12.35 5.77
CA GLN A 28 1.44 -13.41 5.11
C GLN A 28 2.24 -14.05 3.97
N PRO A 29 2.03 -15.35 3.68
CA PRO A 29 2.66 -16.01 2.55
C PRO A 29 2.28 -15.30 1.24
N PHE A 30 3.26 -15.19 0.34
CA PHE A 30 3.08 -14.54 -0.96
C PHE A 30 2.28 -15.45 -1.91
N ASN A 31 0.95 -15.33 -1.86
CA ASN A 31 0.01 -16.02 -2.74
C ASN A 31 -0.93 -15.00 -3.42
N ASP A 32 -1.74 -15.46 -4.38
CA ASP A 32 -2.64 -14.58 -5.14
C ASP A 32 -3.70 -13.89 -4.27
N VAL A 33 -4.13 -14.53 -3.18
CA VAL A 33 -5.09 -13.95 -2.23
C VAL A 33 -4.43 -12.79 -1.48
N THR A 34 -3.21 -12.96 -0.99
CA THR A 34 -2.42 -11.91 -0.33
C THR A 34 -2.16 -10.75 -1.30
N ARG A 35 -1.84 -11.04 -2.57
CA ARG A 35 -1.69 -9.99 -3.61
C ARG A 35 -2.95 -9.15 -3.77
N LEU A 36 -4.12 -9.80 -3.88
CA LEU A 36 -5.39 -9.08 -3.99
C LEU A 36 -5.69 -8.24 -2.73
N ARG A 37 -5.42 -8.78 -1.54
CA ARG A 37 -5.56 -8.05 -0.28
C ARG A 37 -4.65 -6.84 -0.22
N VAL A 38 -3.41 -6.96 -0.70
CA VAL A 38 -2.44 -5.87 -0.75
C VAL A 38 -2.91 -4.75 -1.69
N TYR A 39 -3.45 -5.10 -2.86
CA TYR A 39 -4.07 -4.13 -3.76
C TYR A 39 -5.25 -3.41 -3.09
N ALA A 40 -6.19 -4.17 -2.54
CA ALA A 40 -7.36 -3.61 -1.88
C ALA A 40 -6.98 -2.70 -0.70
N ALA A 41 -6.05 -3.15 0.16
CA ALA A 41 -5.58 -2.36 1.30
C ALA A 41 -4.94 -1.04 0.87
N SER A 42 -4.12 -1.06 -0.18
CA SER A 42 -3.46 0.13 -0.72
C SER A 42 -4.48 1.13 -1.25
N VAL A 43 -5.41 0.66 -2.10
CA VAL A 43 -6.44 1.52 -2.71
C VAL A 43 -7.38 2.07 -1.65
N MET A 44 -7.89 1.24 -0.74
CA MET A 44 -8.80 1.70 0.32
C MET A 44 -8.17 2.73 1.23
N ALA A 45 -6.90 2.55 1.60
CA ALA A 45 -6.20 3.51 2.45
C ALA A 45 -6.00 4.86 1.75
N ILE A 46 -5.62 4.86 0.46
CA ILE A 46 -5.50 6.08 -0.34
C ILE A 46 -6.86 6.76 -0.52
N MET A 47 -7.90 6.01 -0.89
CA MET A 47 -9.24 6.58 -1.08
C MET A 47 -9.79 7.23 0.21
N ARG A 48 -9.49 6.64 1.37
CA ARG A 48 -9.97 7.16 2.66
C ARG A 48 -9.21 8.42 3.12
N TRP A 49 -7.90 8.45 2.94
CA TRP A 49 -7.05 9.51 3.50
C TRP A 49 -6.64 10.58 2.48
N GLU A 50 -6.68 10.26 1.19
CA GLU A 50 -6.27 11.13 0.06
C GLU A 50 -7.37 11.16 -1.03
N PRO A 51 -8.58 11.68 -0.73
CA PRO A 51 -9.70 11.73 -1.69
C PRO A 51 -9.41 12.62 -2.92
N ARG A 52 -8.38 13.45 -2.84
CA ARG A 52 -7.88 14.30 -3.94
C ARG A 52 -7.08 13.52 -4.97
N VAL A 53 -6.73 12.26 -4.68
CA VAL A 53 -5.95 11.37 -5.54
C VAL A 53 -6.86 10.29 -6.11
N SER A 54 -6.87 10.17 -7.44
CA SER A 54 -7.48 9.04 -8.13
C SER A 54 -6.39 8.03 -8.47
N VAL A 55 -6.46 6.83 -7.90
CA VAL A 55 -5.57 5.72 -8.25
C VAL A 55 -5.99 5.15 -9.61
N SER A 56 -5.05 5.06 -10.54
CA SER A 56 -5.26 4.52 -11.89
C SER A 56 -4.76 3.08 -12.00
N ARG A 57 -3.63 2.77 -11.35
CA ARG A 57 -2.99 1.47 -11.42
C ARG A 57 -2.24 1.15 -10.14
N VAL A 58 -2.33 -0.09 -9.69
CA VAL A 58 -1.48 -0.64 -8.63
C VAL A 58 -0.83 -1.92 -9.15
N GLN A 59 0.49 -2.01 -9.06
CA GLN A 59 1.27 -3.15 -9.47
C GLN A 59 2.11 -3.65 -8.31
N LEU A 60 2.16 -4.96 -8.16
CA LEU A 60 3.07 -5.65 -7.27
C LEU A 60 4.17 -6.28 -8.10
N HIS A 61 5.40 -5.83 -7.92
CA HIS A 61 6.58 -6.44 -8.50
C HIS A 61 7.09 -7.49 -7.53
N GLY A 62 6.98 -8.75 -7.96
CA GLY A 62 7.20 -9.93 -7.14
C GLY A 62 8.65 -10.18 -6.77
N ALA A 63 8.80 -10.65 -5.53
CA ALA A 63 9.98 -11.14 -4.83
C ALA A 63 11.26 -11.19 -5.66
N THR A 64 12.16 -10.22 -5.43
CA THR A 64 13.58 -10.54 -5.54
C THR A 64 13.86 -11.78 -4.65
N LEU A 65 14.95 -12.51 -4.90
CA LEU A 65 15.36 -13.71 -4.14
C LEU A 65 15.36 -13.56 -2.60
N GLN A 66 15.18 -12.34 -2.08
CA GLN A 66 15.18 -11.96 -0.67
C GLN A 66 13.79 -11.70 -0.07
N GLY A 67 12.69 -11.97 -0.80
CA GLY A 67 11.34 -11.68 -0.30
C GLY A 67 10.99 -10.19 -0.27
N GLN A 68 11.67 -9.36 -1.08
CA GLN A 68 11.28 -7.96 -1.24
C GLN A 68 10.33 -7.82 -2.42
N VAL A 69 9.20 -7.18 -2.15
CA VAL A 69 8.14 -6.89 -3.10
C VAL A 69 8.01 -5.39 -3.23
N VAL A 70 7.96 -4.87 -4.45
CA VAL A 70 7.78 -3.44 -4.67
C VAL A 70 6.35 -3.18 -5.11
N ILE A 71 5.67 -2.24 -4.43
CA ILE A 71 4.38 -1.74 -4.88
C ILE A 71 4.61 -0.49 -5.71
N ASP A 72 4.14 -0.52 -6.94
CA ASP A 72 4.06 0.62 -7.84
C ASP A 72 2.61 1.10 -7.93
N ILE A 73 2.38 2.33 -7.50
CA ILE A 73 1.07 2.98 -7.48
C ILE A 73 1.12 4.16 -8.44
N GLU A 74 0.28 4.13 -9.45
CA GLU A 74 0.10 5.21 -10.40
C GLU A 74 -1.30 5.78 -10.27
N GLY A 75 -1.41 7.09 -10.41
CA GLY A 75 -2.66 7.81 -10.29
C GLY A 75 -2.53 9.25 -10.78
N ARG A 76 -3.53 10.05 -10.43
CA ARG A 76 -3.56 11.47 -10.74
C ARG A 76 -4.16 12.27 -9.60
N ILE A 77 -3.67 13.48 -9.39
CA ILE A 77 -4.27 14.45 -8.47
C ILE A 77 -5.40 15.15 -9.21
N LEU A 78 -6.63 15.01 -8.73
CA LEU A 78 -7.84 15.53 -9.39
C LEU A 78 -7.80 17.07 -9.52
N ASP A 79 -7.30 17.77 -8.50
CA ASP A 79 -7.27 19.24 -8.47
C ASP A 79 -6.32 19.87 -9.50
N ARG A 80 -5.24 19.17 -9.88
CA ARG A 80 -4.17 19.70 -10.75
C ARG A 80 -4.02 18.93 -12.05
N ASN A 81 -4.81 17.86 -12.24
CA ASN A 81 -4.65 16.87 -13.30
C ASN A 81 -3.20 16.38 -13.48
N GLN A 82 -2.45 16.31 -12.37
CA GLN A 82 -1.04 15.95 -12.35
C GLN A 82 -0.89 14.44 -12.17
N ALA A 83 -0.07 13.80 -13.00
CA ALA A 83 0.29 12.39 -12.85
C ALA A 83 1.10 12.19 -11.56
N LEU A 84 0.75 11.14 -10.83
CA LEU A 84 1.33 10.77 -9.56
C LEU A 84 1.79 9.33 -9.66
N SER A 85 3.08 9.09 -9.48
CA SER A 85 3.65 7.75 -9.41
C SER A 85 4.40 7.59 -8.11
N MET A 86 4.25 6.43 -7.47
CA MET A 86 4.91 6.08 -6.25
C MET A 86 5.35 4.62 -6.25
N CYS A 87 6.64 4.42 -5.99
CA CYS A 87 7.19 3.13 -5.65
C CYS A 87 7.33 3.05 -4.12
N LEU A 88 6.87 1.94 -3.53
CA LEU A 88 7.06 1.60 -2.13
C LEU A 88 7.64 0.19 -2.01
N PRO A 89 8.87 0.02 -1.50
CA PRO A 89 9.38 -1.30 -1.18
C PRO A 89 8.67 -1.85 0.06
N LEU A 90 8.22 -3.09 -0.02
CA LEU A 90 7.68 -3.88 1.08
C LEU A 90 8.48 -5.15 1.23
N GLN A 91 8.77 -5.52 2.48
CA GLN A 91 9.29 -6.85 2.77
C GLN A 91 8.07 -7.77 2.90
N LEU A 92 7.94 -8.79 2.05
CA LEU A 92 6.86 -9.77 2.08
C LEU A 92 7.49 -11.16 2.25
N GLY A 93 7.20 -11.83 3.37
CA GLY A 93 7.78 -13.13 3.69
C GLY A 93 8.90 -13.09 4.74
N GLY A 94 8.65 -12.41 5.86
CA GLY A 94 9.44 -12.64 7.07
C GLY A 94 9.23 -14.07 7.56
N GLY A 95 10.26 -14.91 7.45
CA GLY A 95 10.30 -16.19 8.13
C GLY A 95 10.26 -15.96 9.64
N ALA A 96 9.28 -16.57 10.30
CA ALA A 96 9.43 -17.01 11.68
C ALA A 96 9.84 -18.49 11.65
#